data_AF-A0A9E9L4V6-F1
#
_entry.id   AF-A0A9E9L4V6-F1
#
_cell.length_a   1.000
_cell.length_b   1.000
_cell.length_c   1.000
_cell.angle_alpha   90.00
_cell.angle_beta   90.00
_cell.angle_gamma   90.00
#
_symmetry.space_group_name_H-M   'P 1'
#
loop_
_entity.id
_entity.type
_entity.pdbx_description
1 polymer ?
#
loop_
_entity_poly.entity_id
_entity_poly.type
_entity_poly.pdbx_seq_one_letter_code
_entity_poly.pdbx_strand_id
1 'polypeptide(L)'
;MSKFLIIPIQLDYGAEGALWYTPYQSYKEIIKYWQAMEQVGYRHPTNLSHLFPQGKLQYFGSKDMGFFDDLYFSAPLRIMIDDNYSSFLKFKGKEYFHKGKLFL
;
A
#
# COMPACT_ATOMS: atom_id res chain seq x y z
N MET A 1 0.97 -16.32 19.78
CA MET A 1 0.54 -16.01 18.40
C MET A 1 1.29 -14.77 17.93
N SER A 2 2.07 -14.89 16.86
CA SER A 2 2.70 -13.73 16.22
C SER A 2 1.61 -12.82 15.66
N LYS A 3 1.62 -11.53 16.02
CA LYS A 3 0.65 -10.56 15.52
C LYS A 3 1.06 -10.15 14.11
N PHE A 4 0.28 -10.54 13.10
CA PHE A 4 0.49 -10.09 11.72
C PHE A 4 -0.36 -8.85 11.46
N LEU A 5 0.21 -7.87 10.76
CA LEU A 5 -0.54 -6.74 10.23
C LEU A 5 -0.94 -7.05 8.79
N ILE A 6 -2.17 -6.66 8.43
CA ILE A 6 -2.69 -6.77 7.07
C ILE A 6 -2.91 -5.36 6.58
N ILE A 7 -2.21 -4.98 5.51
CA ILE A 7 -2.25 -3.63 4.95
C ILE A 7 -2.92 -3.68 3.58
N PRO A 8 -4.04 -2.97 3.39
CA PRO A 8 -4.63 -2.85 2.08
C PRO A 8 -3.84 -1.84 1.22
N ILE A 9 -3.59 -2.24 -0.02
CA ILE A 9 -2.87 -1.49 -1.04
C ILE A 9 -3.81 -1.28 -2.22
N GLN A 10 -4.13 -0.05 -2.54
CA GLN A 10 -4.91 0.33 -3.71
C GLN A 10 -3.97 0.69 -4.86
N LEU A 11 -4.33 0.29 -6.06
CA LEU A 11 -3.59 0.50 -7.30
C LEU A 11 -4.49 1.13 -8.36
N ASP A 12 -3.89 1.81 -9.35
CA ASP A 12 -4.60 2.37 -10.51
C ASP A 12 -5.89 3.11 -10.12
N TYR A 13 -5.78 4.02 -9.14
CA TYR A 13 -6.90 4.80 -8.59
C TYR A 13 -8.11 3.97 -8.11
N GLY A 14 -7.90 2.72 -7.70
CA GLY A 14 -8.97 1.83 -7.23
C GLY A 14 -9.52 0.87 -8.27
N ALA A 15 -8.87 0.71 -9.43
CA ALA A 15 -9.21 -0.38 -10.35
C ALA A 15 -8.72 -1.75 -9.84
N GLU A 16 -7.62 -1.77 -9.08
CA GLU A 16 -7.01 -2.97 -8.51
C GLU A 16 -6.67 -2.80 -7.03
N GLY A 17 -6.58 -3.92 -6.32
CA GLY A 17 -6.22 -3.94 -4.90
C GLY A 17 -5.35 -5.12 -4.53
N ALA A 18 -4.62 -4.99 -3.42
CA ALA A 18 -3.92 -6.09 -2.79
C ALA A 18 -3.97 -5.99 -1.26
N LEU A 19 -4.01 -7.13 -0.59
CA LEU A 19 -3.72 -7.23 0.84
C LEU A 19 -2.27 -7.69 1.02
N TRP A 20 -1.49 -6.88 1.73
CA TRP A 20 -0.14 -7.23 2.15
C TRP A 20 -0.14 -7.75 3.58
N TYR A 21 0.13 -9.04 3.70
CA TYR A 21 0.37 -9.73 4.96
C TYR A 21 1.84 -9.54 5.32
N THR A 22 2.11 -8.53 6.14
CA THR A 22 3.46 -8.08 6.42
C THR A 22 4.06 -8.78 7.64
N PRO A 23 5.38 -9.07 7.66
CA PRO A 23 6.07 -9.55 8.85
C PRO A 23 6.33 -8.42 9.87
N TYR A 24 6.12 -7.15 9.51
CA TYR A 24 6.28 -6.03 10.44
C TYR A 24 5.28 -6.13 11.60
N GLN A 25 5.75 -5.81 12.80
CA GLN A 25 4.94 -5.96 14.03
C GLN A 25 4.26 -4.65 14.44
N SER A 26 4.64 -3.53 13.83
CA SER A 26 4.09 -2.21 14.13
C SER A 26 3.91 -1.33 12.89
N TYR A 27 2.90 -0.45 12.91
CA TYR A 27 2.71 0.55 11.86
C TYR A 27 3.90 1.51 11.74
N LYS A 28 4.66 1.71 12.83
CA LYS A 28 5.87 2.56 12.82
C LYS A 28 6.97 1.95 11.95
N GLU A 29 7.14 0.63 11.97
CA GLU A 29 8.09 -0.06 11.06
C GLU A 29 7.67 0.09 9.61
N ILE A 30 6.37 -0.06 9.31
CA ILE A 30 5.84 0.09 7.95
C ILE A 30 6.03 1.50 7.42
N ILE A 31 5.78 2.52 8.25
CA ILE A 31 6.01 3.93 7.88
C ILE A 31 7.50 4.17 7.60
N LYS A 32 8.40 3.64 8.45
CA LYS A 32 9.85 3.74 8.20
C LYS A 32 10.27 3.04 6.92
N TYR A 33 9.73 1.85 6.67
CA TYR A 33 9.98 1.08 5.46
C TYR A 33 9.55 1.87 4.22
N TRP A 34 8.33 2.41 4.23
CA TRP A 34 7.80 3.29 3.19
C TRP A 34 8.72 4.49 2.92
N GLN A 35 9.11 5.21 3.97
CA GLN A 35 9.99 6.39 3.84
C GLN A 35 11.40 6.07 3.35
N ALA A 36 11.87 4.83 3.52
CA ALA A 36 13.19 4.39 3.10
C ALA A 36 13.21 3.85 1.66
N MET A 37 12.05 3.61 1.04
CA MET A 37 11.99 3.17 -0.35
C MET A 37 12.53 4.28 -1.27
N GLU A 38 13.32 3.91 -2.27
CA GLU A 38 13.82 4.88 -3.26
C GLU A 38 12.82 5.10 -4.41
N GLN A 39 12.05 4.06 -4.74
CA GLN A 39 11.06 4.07 -5.83
C GLN A 39 9.87 3.20 -5.44
N VAL A 40 8.68 3.64 -5.84
CA VAL A 40 7.41 2.94 -5.58
C VAL A 40 6.53 2.80 -6.81
N GLY A 41 6.93 3.38 -7.94
CA GLY A 41 6.21 3.20 -9.21
C GLY A 41 6.26 1.74 -9.66
N TYR A 42 5.15 1.25 -10.22
CA TYR A 42 5.07 -0.07 -10.84
C TYR A 42 4.85 0.05 -12.35
N ARG A 43 5.23 -0.98 -13.11
CA ARG A 43 4.83 -1.15 -14.50
C ARG A 43 3.79 -2.26 -14.58
N HIS A 44 2.68 -1.98 -15.24
CA HIS A 44 1.63 -2.96 -15.50
C HIS A 44 2.14 -4.05 -16.47
N PRO A 45 1.80 -5.35 -16.30
CA PRO A 45 0.97 -5.94 -15.23
C PRO A 45 1.66 -6.09 -13.87
N THR A 46 0.85 -5.98 -12.82
CA THR A 46 1.24 -5.64 -11.44
C THR A 46 1.92 -6.78 -10.67
N ASN A 47 3.26 -6.77 -10.60
CA ASN A 47 3.99 -7.54 -9.59
C ASN A 47 4.52 -6.61 -8.49
N LEU A 48 3.78 -6.47 -7.40
CA LEU A 48 4.19 -5.66 -6.24
C LEU A 48 5.26 -6.34 -5.36
N SER A 49 5.68 -7.57 -5.65
CA SER A 49 6.63 -8.30 -4.79
C SER A 49 7.98 -7.58 -4.65
N HIS A 50 8.37 -6.74 -5.61
CA HIS A 50 9.57 -5.91 -5.50
C HIS A 50 9.42 -4.76 -4.49
N LEU A 51 8.20 -4.23 -4.32
CA LEU A 51 7.86 -3.16 -3.37
C LEU A 51 7.48 -3.71 -1.99
N PHE A 52 7.13 -5.00 -1.91
CA PHE A 52 6.80 -5.68 -0.66
C PHE A 52 7.45 -7.07 -0.61
N PRO A 53 8.80 -7.14 -0.65
CA PRO A 53 9.54 -8.39 -0.75
C PRO A 53 9.44 -9.25 0.52
N GLN A 54 9.06 -8.61 1.63
CA GLN A 54 8.84 -9.27 2.90
C GLN A 54 7.34 -9.38 3.16
N GLY A 55 6.79 -10.59 3.06
CA GLY A 55 5.38 -10.88 3.31
C GLY A 55 4.70 -11.61 2.17
N LYS A 56 3.39 -11.75 2.28
CA LYS A 56 2.54 -12.36 1.24
C LYS A 56 1.60 -11.30 0.68
N LEU A 57 1.42 -11.31 -0.63
CA LEU A 57 0.45 -10.46 -1.33
C LEU A 57 -0.74 -11.33 -1.78
N GLN A 58 -1.94 -10.83 -1.55
CA GLN A 58 -3.18 -11.38 -2.10
C GLN A 58 -3.83 -10.29 -2.95
N TYR A 59 -3.98 -10.55 -4.25
CA TYR A 59 -4.52 -9.60 -5.21
C TYR A 59 -6.04 -9.70 -5.33
N PHE A 60 -6.66 -8.56 -5.60
CA PHE A 60 -8.09 -8.38 -5.80
C PHE A 60 -8.27 -7.72 -7.16
N GLY A 61 -9.06 -8.38 -8.00
CA GLY A 61 -9.49 -7.82 -9.29
C GLY A 61 -10.80 -7.07 -9.16
N SER A 62 -11.25 -6.47 -10.27
CA SER A 62 -12.46 -5.63 -10.36
C SER A 62 -13.72 -6.23 -9.74
N LYS A 63 -13.89 -7.56 -9.75
CA LYS A 63 -15.08 -8.24 -9.19
C LYS A 63 -15.18 -8.18 -7.67
N ASP A 64 -14.05 -8.04 -6.98
CA ASP A 64 -13.98 -8.06 -5.51
C ASP A 64 -13.74 -6.66 -4.91
N MET A 65 -13.68 -5.63 -5.75
CA MET A 65 -13.28 -4.28 -5.34
C MET A 65 -14.27 -3.62 -4.37
N GLY A 66 -15.57 -3.90 -4.48
CA GLY A 66 -16.55 -3.34 -3.53
C GLY A 66 -16.28 -3.76 -2.08
N PHE A 67 -15.89 -5.02 -1.85
CA PHE A 67 -15.49 -5.49 -0.53
C PHE A 67 -14.11 -4.96 -0.12
N PHE A 68 -13.19 -4.89 -1.08
CA PHE A 68 -11.86 -4.34 -0.83
C PHE A 68 -11.90 -2.87 -0.40
N ASP A 69 -12.77 -2.05 -0.99
CA ASP A 69 -12.90 -0.63 -0.68
C ASP A 69 -13.30 -0.42 0.79
N ASP A 70 -14.26 -1.20 1.30
CA ASP A 70 -14.66 -1.15 2.71
C ASP A 70 -13.47 -1.48 3.63
N LEU A 71 -12.67 -2.49 3.30
CA LEU A 71 -11.44 -2.81 4.02
C LEU A 71 -10.40 -1.69 3.92
N TYR A 72 -10.23 -1.12 2.73
CA TYR A 72 -9.26 -0.07 2.47
C TYR A 72 -9.58 1.20 3.26
N PHE A 73 -10.83 1.68 3.22
CA PHE A 73 -11.22 2.92 3.90
C PHE A 73 -11.33 2.78 5.42
N SER A 74 -11.67 1.59 5.92
CA SER A 74 -11.71 1.29 7.37
C SER A 74 -10.33 1.02 7.99
N ALA A 75 -9.32 0.68 7.18
CA ALA A 75 -8.00 0.36 7.70
C ALA A 75 -7.31 1.58 8.34
N PRO A 76 -6.68 1.41 9.52
CA PRO A 76 -5.97 2.48 10.20
C PRO A 76 -4.71 2.91 9.45
N LEU A 77 -4.06 1.98 8.72
CA LEU A 77 -2.97 2.20 7.80
C LEU A 77 -3.34 1.60 6.44
N ARG A 78 -3.17 2.38 5.37
CA ARG A 78 -3.40 1.95 3.98
C ARG A 78 -2.43 2.61 3.03
N ILE A 79 -2.23 2.01 1.86
CA ILE A 79 -1.26 2.48 0.87
C ILE A 79 -1.96 2.65 -0.47
N MET A 80 -1.75 3.77 -1.15
CA MET A 80 -2.10 3.96 -2.56
C MET A 80 -0.80 4.00 -3.35
N ILE A 81 -0.69 3.14 -4.36
CA ILE A 81 0.44 3.12 -5.29
C ILE A 81 -0.06 3.49 -6.68
N ASP A 82 0.64 4.43 -7.28
CA ASP A 82 0.49 4.87 -8.65
C ASP A 82 1.90 5.14 -9.22
N ASP A 83 2.46 6.32 -8.96
CA ASP A 83 3.84 6.66 -9.34
C ASP A 83 4.68 7.18 -8.16
N ASN A 84 5.91 7.63 -8.43
CA ASN A 84 6.80 8.12 -7.37
C ASN A 84 6.32 9.41 -6.66
N TYR A 85 5.31 10.11 -7.18
CA TYR A 85 4.85 11.44 -6.75
C TYR A 85 3.43 11.42 -6.19
N SER A 86 2.55 10.62 -6.78
CA SER A 86 1.15 10.49 -6.38
C SER A 86 0.94 9.41 -5.32
N SER A 87 1.87 8.45 -5.20
CA SER A 87 1.77 7.37 -4.20
C SER A 87 1.90 7.89 -2.77
N PHE A 88 1.08 7.34 -1.87
CA PHE A 88 1.10 7.70 -0.45
C PHE A 88 0.77 6.51 0.46
N LEU A 89 1.30 6.60 1.68
CA LEU A 89 0.82 5.83 2.83
C LEU A 89 -0.03 6.76 3.72
N LYS A 90 -1.22 6.31 4.13
CA LYS A 90 -2.08 7.04 5.06
C LYS A 90 -2.21 6.29 6.37
N PHE A 91 -1.94 6.96 7.49
CA PHE A 91 -2.07 6.40 8.83
C PHE A 91 -2.72 7.40 9.79
N LYS A 92 -3.85 7.01 10.40
CA LYS A 92 -4.60 7.84 11.37
C LYS A 92 -4.80 9.31 10.91
N GLY A 93 -5.19 9.48 9.65
CA GLY A 93 -5.45 10.81 9.07
C GLY A 93 -4.22 11.55 8.54
N LYS A 94 -2.99 11.09 8.83
CA LYS A 94 -1.76 11.66 8.27
C LYS A 94 -1.34 10.93 7.00
N GLU A 95 -0.95 11.68 5.97
CA GLU A 95 -0.43 11.16 4.70
C GLU A 95 1.10 11.32 4.61
N TYR A 96 1.75 10.29 4.08
CA TYR A 96 3.19 10.19 3.85
C TYR A 96 3.41 9.94 2.36
N PHE A 97 3.69 11.00 1.59
CA PHE A 97 3.97 10.90 0.15
C PHE A 97 5.38 10.35 -0.10
N HIS A 98 5.55 9.55 -1.16
CA HIS A 98 6.82 8.86 -1.45
C HIS A 98 7.98 9.79 -1.85
N LYS A 99 7.74 10.78 -2.73
CA LYS A 99 8.73 11.83 -3.08
C LYS A 99 8.20 13.25 -2.92
N GLY A 100 7.12 13.42 -2.14
CA GLY A 100 6.38 14.67 -2.04
C GLY A 100 5.53 14.96 -3.28
N LYS A 101 4.79 16.07 -3.27
CA LYS A 101 4.07 16.55 -4.46
C LYS A 101 5.06 17.27 -5.37
N LEU A 102 5.14 16.86 -6.63
CA LEU A 102 5.64 17.77 -7.66
C LEU A 102 4.67 18.94 -7.71
N PHE A 103 5.10 20.11 -7.25
CA PHE A 103 4.45 21.35 -7.63
C PHE A 103 4.81 21.56 -9.10
N LEU A 104 3.90 21.18 -9.98
CA LEU A 104 3.93 21.58 -11.39
C LEU A 104 3.60 23.07 -11.49
#